data_AF-A0A918K0J8-F1
#
_entry.id   AF-A0A918K0J8-F1
#
_cell.length_a   1.000
_cell.length_b   1.000
_cell.length_c   1.000
_cell.angle_alpha   90.00
_cell.angle_beta   90.00
_cell.angle_gamma   90.00
#
_symmetry.space_group_name_H-M   'P 1'
#
loop_
_entity.id
_entity.type
_entity.pdbx_description
1 polymer ?
#
loop_
_entity_poly.entity_id
_entity_poly.type
_entity_poly.pdbx_seq_one_letter_code
_entity_poly.pdbx_strand_id
1 'polypeptide(L)'
;MSFNEMNHEEWKELRSRVDSLANTIFVLSGGAITLSATALVQLKSSKAGLPEEVVGEAVQSWVSLLAAIMLFSLLKVHLIGQAYARANSSRFYTNTNKTNLVGWGLGLFGVSAFFLGLSSIVYVASKVITA
;
A
#
# COMPACT_ATOMS: atom_id res chain seq x y z
N MET A 1 26.23 -4.12 25.40
CA MET A 1 25.69 -4.06 24.03
C MET A 1 26.45 -2.98 23.28
N SER A 2 27.07 -3.29 22.16
CA SER A 2 27.79 -2.29 21.36
C SER A 2 26.80 -1.42 20.57
N PHE A 3 27.19 -0.19 20.24
CA PHE A 3 26.37 0.73 19.43
C PHE A 3 25.95 0.11 18.07
N ASN A 4 26.77 -0.77 17.51
CA ASN A 4 26.47 -1.48 16.27
C ASN A 4 25.40 -2.56 16.43
N GLU A 5 25.38 -3.26 17.58
CA GLU A 5 24.35 -4.25 17.90
C GLU A 5 22.99 -3.59 18.09
N MET A 6 22.94 -2.44 18.77
CA MET A 6 21.70 -1.69 19.00
C MET A 6 21.09 -1.20 17.67
N ASN A 7 21.90 -0.61 16.79
CA ASN A 7 21.44 -0.18 15.46
C ASN A 7 20.97 -1.33 14.56
N HIS A 8 21.55 -2.52 14.73
CA HIS A 8 21.15 -3.70 13.96
C HIS A 8 19.77 -4.21 14.38
N GLU A 9 19.52 -4.30 15.70
CA GLU A 9 18.23 -4.72 16.24
C GLU A 9 17.12 -3.73 15.91
N GLU A 10 17.36 -2.41 16.07
CA GLU A 10 16.39 -1.38 15.70
C GLU A 10 16.00 -1.46 14.21
N TRP A 11 16.98 -1.70 13.34
CA TRP A 11 16.72 -1.82 11.91
C TRP A 11 15.91 -3.07 11.57
N LYS A 12 16.23 -4.21 12.21
CA LYS A 12 15.51 -5.47 12.03
C LYS A 12 14.06 -5.36 12.49
N GLU A 13 13.82 -4.68 13.61
CA GLU A 13 12.48 -4.38 14.11
C GLU A 13 11.70 -3.46 13.17
N LEU A 14 12.32 -2.38 12.68
CA LEU A 14 11.66 -1.49 11.72
C LEU A 14 11.26 -2.23 10.44
N ARG A 15 12.15 -3.07 9.91
CA ARG A 15 11.86 -3.89 8.73
C ARG A 15 10.71 -4.87 8.97
N SER A 16 10.69 -5.55 10.12
CA SER A 16 9.62 -6.51 10.41
C SER A 16 8.25 -5.84 10.49
N ARG A 17 8.17 -4.62 11.05
CA ARG A 17 6.95 -3.80 11.09
C ARG A 17 6.48 -3.41 9.68
N VAL A 18 7.40 -2.99 8.81
CA VAL A 18 7.07 -2.64 7.42
C VAL A 18 6.63 -3.88 6.62
N ASP A 19 7.30 -5.01 6.79
CA ASP A 19 6.92 -6.27 6.14
C ASP A 19 5.52 -6.72 6.56
N SER A 20 5.21 -6.65 7.86
CA SER A 20 3.88 -6.94 8.39
C SER A 20 2.81 -6.02 7.79
N LEU A 21 3.03 -4.70 7.83
CA LEU A 21 2.08 -3.72 7.30
C LEU A 21 1.84 -3.89 5.79
N ALA A 22 2.91 -4.06 5.01
CA ALA A 22 2.82 -4.28 3.58
C ALA A 22 2.03 -5.55 3.23
N ASN A 23 2.24 -6.63 3.98
CA ASN A 23 1.49 -7.87 3.79
C ASN A 23 0.01 -7.69 4.12
N THR A 24 -0.30 -6.99 5.21
CA THR A 24 -1.70 -6.66 5.56
C THR A 24 -2.36 -5.85 4.46
N ILE A 25 -1.70 -4.82 3.94
CA ILE A 25 -2.22 -3.97 2.86
C ILE A 25 -2.39 -4.76 1.58
N PHE A 26 -1.45 -5.65 1.25
CA PHE A 26 -1.58 -6.55 0.10
C PHE A 26 -2.83 -7.43 0.20
N VAL A 27 -3.04 -8.09 1.34
CA VAL A 27 -4.19 -8.98 1.55
C VAL A 27 -5.51 -8.21 1.51
N LEU A 28 -5.60 -7.10 2.25
CA LEU A 28 -6.83 -6.30 2.31
C LEU A 28 -7.17 -5.66 0.97
N SER A 29 -6.19 -5.05 0.30
CA SER A 29 -6.38 -4.41 -1.00
C SER A 29 -6.72 -5.43 -2.09
N GLY A 30 -5.98 -6.53 -2.17
CA GLY A 30 -6.23 -7.60 -3.14
C GLY A 30 -7.58 -8.27 -2.94
N GLY A 31 -7.97 -8.53 -1.69
CA GLY A 31 -9.29 -9.04 -1.33
C GLY A 31 -10.41 -8.06 -1.70
N ALA A 32 -10.26 -6.78 -1.34
CA ALA A 32 -11.24 -5.75 -1.64
C ALA A 32 -11.43 -5.56 -3.16
N ILE A 33 -10.34 -5.51 -3.93
CA ILE A 33 -10.40 -5.42 -5.41
C ILE A 33 -11.12 -6.65 -5.98
N THR A 34 -10.72 -7.86 -5.58
CA THR A 34 -11.29 -9.11 -6.14
C THR A 34 -12.79 -9.22 -5.88
N LEU A 35 -13.21 -8.98 -4.63
CA LEU A 35 -14.62 -9.06 -4.24
C LEU A 35 -15.45 -7.98 -4.92
N SER A 36 -14.99 -6.72 -4.89
CA SER A 36 -15.74 -5.61 -5.50
C SER A 36 -15.80 -5.69 -7.02
N ALA A 37 -14.72 -6.10 -7.69
CA ALA A 37 -14.73 -6.33 -9.14
C ALA A 37 -15.70 -7.43 -9.55
N THR A 38 -15.69 -8.55 -8.83
CA THR A 38 -16.63 -9.66 -9.08
C THR A 38 -18.08 -9.19 -8.92
N ALA A 39 -18.39 -8.51 -7.80
CA ALA A 39 -19.73 -8.00 -7.52
C ALA A 39 -20.20 -7.00 -8.59
N LEU A 40 -19.35 -6.04 -8.98
CA LEU A 40 -19.71 -5.01 -9.97
C LEU A 40 -19.88 -5.60 -11.38
N VAL A 41 -19.08 -6.60 -11.77
CA VAL A 41 -19.26 -7.31 -13.05
C VAL A 41 -20.56 -8.09 -13.08
N GLN A 42 -20.93 -8.74 -11.97
CA GLN A 42 -22.21 -9.44 -11.85
C GLN A 42 -23.40 -8.47 -11.91
N LEU A 43 -23.33 -7.34 -11.20
CA LEU A 43 -24.33 -6.29 -11.24
C LEU A 43 -24.52 -5.70 -12.63
N LYS A 44 -23.42 -5.41 -13.35
CA LYS A 44 -23.46 -4.92 -14.73
C LYS A 44 -24.15 -5.91 -15.68
N SER A 45 -23.99 -7.21 -15.45
CA SER A 45 -24.64 -8.28 -16.23
C SER A 45 -26.10 -8.50 -15.84
N SER A 46 -26.55 -7.91 -14.73
CA SER A 46 -27.92 -8.04 -14.21
C SER A 46 -28.85 -6.96 -14.80
N LYS A 47 -30.17 -7.19 -14.73
CA LYS A 47 -31.18 -6.22 -15.17
C LYS A 47 -31.21 -4.93 -14.33
N ALA A 48 -30.63 -4.93 -13.13
CA ALA A 48 -30.56 -3.75 -12.27
C ALA A 48 -29.62 -2.67 -12.86
N GLY A 49 -28.62 -3.09 -13.65
CA GLY A 49 -27.60 -2.19 -14.18
C GLY A 49 -26.72 -1.59 -13.08
N LEU A 50 -25.71 -0.84 -13.48
CA LEU A 50 -24.88 -0.07 -12.56
C LEU A 50 -25.08 1.43 -12.87
N PRO A 51 -25.32 2.29 -11.87
CA PRO A 51 -25.37 3.73 -12.10
C PRO A 51 -24.04 4.21 -12.71
N GLU A 52 -24.10 4.93 -13.84
CA GLU A 52 -22.90 5.39 -14.55
C GLU A 52 -22.00 6.27 -13.67
N GLU A 53 -22.60 7.03 -12.76
CA GLU A 53 -21.94 7.90 -11.79
C GLU A 53 -20.97 7.15 -10.86
N VAL A 54 -21.21 5.84 -10.63
CA VAL A 54 -20.47 5.04 -9.66
C VAL A 54 -19.31 4.28 -10.31
N VAL A 55 -19.32 4.13 -11.65
CA VAL A 55 -18.29 3.38 -12.39
C VAL A 55 -16.92 4.05 -12.25
N GLY A 56 -16.87 5.39 -12.35
CA GLY A 56 -15.63 6.15 -12.21
C GLY A 56 -15.00 5.98 -10.83
N GLU A 57 -15.80 6.09 -9.78
CA GLU A 57 -15.37 5.92 -8.39
C GLU A 57 -14.89 4.48 -8.11
N ALA A 58 -15.54 3.48 -8.68
CA ALA A 58 -15.12 2.09 -8.56
C ALA A 58 -13.73 1.87 -9.18
N VAL A 59 -13.50 2.37 -10.40
CA VAL A 59 -12.20 2.27 -11.07
C VAL A 59 -11.12 3.03 -10.29
N GLN A 60 -11.40 4.25 -9.84
CA GLN A 60 -10.47 5.05 -9.05
C GLN A 60 -10.10 4.35 -7.73
N SER A 61 -11.07 3.67 -7.11
CA SER A 61 -10.84 2.89 -5.90
C SER A 61 -9.85 1.75 -6.13
N TRP A 62 -10.00 1.00 -7.22
CA TRP A 62 -9.12 -0.12 -7.57
C TRP A 62 -7.72 0.36 -7.91
N VAL A 63 -7.61 1.45 -8.67
CA VAL A 63 -6.31 2.07 -9.00
C VAL A 63 -5.61 2.54 -7.73
N SER A 64 -6.34 3.15 -6.79
CA SER A 64 -5.77 3.63 -5.52
C SER A 64 -5.28 2.48 -4.64
N LEU A 65 -6.07 1.39 -4.53
CA LEU A 65 -5.66 0.18 -3.80
C LEU A 65 -4.47 -0.53 -4.46
N LEU A 66 -4.44 -0.60 -5.80
CA LEU A 66 -3.29 -1.14 -6.53
C LEU A 66 -2.05 -0.27 -6.35
N ALA A 67 -2.20 1.06 -6.37
CA ALA A 67 -1.11 2.00 -6.10
C ALA A 67 -0.56 1.80 -4.68
N ALA A 68 -1.41 1.56 -3.67
CA ALA A 68 -0.96 1.22 -2.33
C ALA A 68 -0.09 -0.04 -2.31
N ILE A 69 -0.54 -1.13 -2.96
CA ILE A 69 0.23 -2.38 -3.08
C ILE A 69 1.61 -2.12 -3.71
N MET A 70 1.65 -1.36 -4.80
CA MET A 70 2.89 -1.05 -5.51
C MET A 70 3.83 -0.20 -4.66
N LEU A 71 3.33 0.84 -3.98
CA LEU A 71 4.12 1.71 -3.11
C LEU A 71 4.72 0.96 -1.92
N PHE A 72 3.96 0.06 -1.29
CA PHE A 72 4.48 -0.78 -0.21
C PHE A 72 5.47 -1.83 -0.70
N SER A 73 5.29 -2.37 -1.91
CA SER A 73 6.27 -3.26 -2.53
C SER A 73 7.59 -2.53 -2.81
N LEU A 74 7.50 -1.30 -3.35
CA LEU A 74 8.67 -0.43 -3.54
C LEU A 74 9.33 -0.07 -2.22
N LEU A 75 8.57 0.21 -1.16
CA LEU A 75 9.11 0.47 0.17
C LEU A 75 9.92 -0.72 0.69
N LYS A 76 9.43 -1.95 0.52
CA LYS A 76 10.18 -3.17 0.90
C LYS A 76 11.48 -3.29 0.12
N VAL A 77 11.44 -3.11 -1.20
CA VAL A 77 12.65 -3.14 -2.05
C VAL A 77 13.65 -2.06 -1.63
N HIS A 78 13.16 -0.86 -1.35
CA HIS A 78 13.98 0.26 -0.87
C HIS A 78 14.67 -0.07 0.46
N LEU A 79 13.97 -0.65 1.43
CA LEU A 79 14.56 -1.05 2.71
C LEU A 79 15.60 -2.18 2.54
N ILE A 80 15.34 -3.15 1.66
CA ILE A 80 16.32 -4.20 1.33
C ILE A 80 17.58 -3.57 0.73
N GLY A 81 17.41 -2.67 -0.24
CA GLY A 81 18.51 -1.93 -0.85
C GLY A 81 19.29 -1.11 0.16
N GLN A 82 18.60 -0.44 1.09
CA GLN A 82 19.23 0.32 2.17
C GLN A 82 20.03 -0.59 3.12
N ALA A 83 19.54 -1.79 3.41
CA ALA A 83 20.24 -2.80 4.21
C ALA A 83 21.56 -3.20 3.53
N TYR A 84 21.48 -3.57 2.25
CA TYR A 84 22.61 -4.03 1.47
C TYR A 84 23.67 -2.93 1.33
N ALA A 85 23.23 -1.69 1.04
CA ALA A 85 24.12 -0.54 0.93
C ALA A 85 24.85 -0.23 2.25
N ARG A 86 24.15 -0.34 3.40
CA ARG A 86 24.76 -0.18 4.73
C ARG A 86 25.79 -1.27 5.04
N ALA A 87 25.54 -2.51 4.62
CA ALA A 87 26.47 -3.62 4.84
C ALA A 87 27.76 -3.50 4.00
N ASN A 88 27.67 -2.93 2.80
CA ASN A 88 28.77 -2.94 1.83
C ASN A 88 29.53 -1.60 1.69
N SER A 89 29.07 -0.50 2.32
CA SER A 89 29.74 0.80 2.19
C SER A 89 29.66 1.66 3.45
N SER A 90 30.81 1.93 4.06
CA SER A 90 30.94 2.84 5.22
C SER A 90 30.56 4.29 4.88
N ARG A 91 30.67 4.71 3.61
CA ARG A 91 30.28 6.06 3.15
C ARG A 91 28.77 6.27 3.09
N PHE A 92 27.98 5.20 2.98
CA PHE A 92 26.51 5.30 2.88
C PHE A 92 25.88 5.87 4.16
N TYR A 93 26.61 5.84 5.28
CA TYR A 93 26.20 6.44 6.55
C TYR A 93 26.07 7.97 6.50
N THR A 94 26.73 8.64 5.54
CA THR A 94 26.77 10.11 5.49
C THR A 94 25.51 10.77 4.92
N ASN A 95 24.61 10.03 4.25
CA ASN A 95 23.43 10.61 3.60
C ASN A 95 22.12 9.85 3.89
N THR A 96 22.03 9.29 5.10
CA THR A 96 20.88 8.49 5.58
C THR A 96 19.56 9.25 5.51
N ASN A 97 19.57 10.56 5.77
CA ASN A 97 18.37 11.40 5.76
C ASN A 97 17.62 11.38 4.42
N LYS A 98 18.32 11.44 3.29
CA LYS A 98 17.66 11.41 1.96
C LYS A 98 16.99 10.06 1.70
N THR A 99 17.68 8.98 2.02
CA THR A 99 17.12 7.62 1.86
C THR A 99 15.95 7.37 2.79
N ASN A 100 15.98 7.92 4.01
CA ASN A 100 14.87 7.84 4.96
C ASN A 100 13.68 8.66 4.46
N LEU A 101 13.89 9.85 3.91
CA LEU A 101 12.83 10.68 3.34
C LEU A 101 12.08 9.95 2.21
N VAL A 102 12.80 9.24 1.35
CA VAL A 102 12.18 8.40 0.30
C VAL A 102 11.33 7.28 0.91
N GLY A 103 11.84 6.60 1.94
CA GLY A 103 11.08 5.56 2.65
C GLY A 103 9.80 6.11 3.29
N TRP A 104 9.89 7.25 3.96
CA TRP A 104 8.72 7.95 4.53
C TRP A 104 7.72 8.38 3.46
N GLY A 105 8.20 8.92 2.34
CA GLY A 105 7.34 9.29 1.21
C GLY A 105 6.57 8.09 0.67
N LEU A 106 7.25 6.99 0.37
CA LEU A 106 6.62 5.76 -0.11
C LEU A 106 5.59 5.22 0.88
N GLY A 107 5.93 5.19 2.17
CA GLY A 107 5.02 4.74 3.22
C GLY A 107 3.79 5.63 3.34
N LEU A 108 3.99 6.96 3.43
CA LEU A 108 2.88 7.90 3.61
C LEU A 108 1.94 7.91 2.40
N PHE A 109 2.48 8.00 1.19
CA PHE A 109 1.66 7.92 -0.03
C PHE A 109 0.96 6.57 -0.17
N GLY A 110 1.62 5.48 0.21
CA GLY A 110 1.01 4.14 0.21
C GLY A 110 -0.17 4.04 1.16
N VAL A 111 -0.03 4.56 2.39
CA VAL A 111 -1.11 4.58 3.38
C VAL A 111 -2.26 5.46 2.91
N SER A 112 -1.98 6.66 2.39
CA SER A 112 -3.01 7.55 1.86
C SER A 112 -3.78 6.91 0.69
N ALA A 113 -3.08 6.30 -0.26
CA ALA A 113 -3.71 5.60 -1.38
C ALA A 113 -4.58 4.42 -0.92
N PHE A 114 -4.13 3.67 0.10
CA PHE A 114 -4.90 2.58 0.69
C PHE A 114 -6.23 3.07 1.27
N PHE A 115 -6.20 4.09 2.13
CA PHE A 115 -7.42 4.61 2.75
C PHE A 115 -8.35 5.27 1.73
N LEU A 116 -7.83 6.03 0.77
CA LEU A 116 -8.64 6.59 -0.32
C LEU A 116 -9.35 5.49 -1.11
N GLY A 117 -8.62 4.44 -1.50
CA GLY A 117 -9.20 3.32 -2.24
C GLY A 117 -10.26 2.56 -1.43
N LEU A 118 -10.01 2.30 -0.14
CA LEU A 118 -10.96 1.62 0.73
C LEU A 118 -12.24 2.45 0.93
N SER A 119 -12.10 3.75 1.20
CA SER A 119 -13.23 4.67 1.37
C SER A 119 -14.08 4.80 0.10
N SER A 120 -13.46 4.86 -1.08
CA SER A 120 -14.19 4.89 -2.36
C SER A 120 -14.98 3.59 -2.61
N ILE A 121 -14.46 2.41 -2.25
CA ILE A 121 -15.24 1.15 -2.33
C ILE A 121 -16.46 1.20 -1.43
N VAL A 122 -16.32 1.69 -0.19
CA VAL A 122 -17.44 1.81 0.75
C VAL A 122 -18.48 2.79 0.21
N TYR A 123 -18.04 3.92 -0.35
CA TYR A 123 -18.92 4.89 -0.99
C TYR A 123 -19.69 4.26 -2.17
N VAL A 124 -18.99 3.57 -3.08
CA VAL A 124 -19.59 2.84 -4.21
C VAL A 124 -20.65 1.85 -3.73
N ALA A 125 -20.33 1.04 -2.72
CA ALA A 125 -21.27 0.08 -2.15
C ALA A 125 -22.51 0.76 -1.58
N SER A 126 -22.35 1.89 -0.88
CA SER A 126 -23.48 2.65 -0.32
C SER A 126 -24.43 3.19 -1.40
N LYS A 127 -23.88 3.61 -2.55
CA LYS A 127 -24.68 4.09 -3.69
C LYS A 127 -25.41 2.96 -4.39
N VAL A 128 -24.77 1.81 -4.55
CA VAL A 128 -25.40 0.63 -5.16
C VAL A 128 -26.56 0.11 -4.29
N ILE A 129 -26.46 0.17 -2.96
CA ILE A 129 -27.53 -0.28 -2.05
C ILE A 129 -28.72 0.68 -2.02
N THR A 130 -28.50 1.97 -2.27
CA THR A 130 -29.52 3.02 -2.18
C THR A 130 -30.15 3.40 -3.53
N ALA A 131 -29.61 2.88 -4.64
CA ALA A 131 -30.15 3.03 -5.99
C ALA A 131 -31.24 1.99 -6.29
#